data_AF-A0AA39TZ70-F1
#
_entry.id   AF-A0AA39TZ70-F1
#
_cell.length_a   1.000
_cell.length_b   1.000
_cell.length_c   1.000
_cell.angle_alpha   90.00
_cell.angle_beta   90.00
_cell.angle_gamma   90.00
#
_symmetry.space_group_name_H-M   'P 1'
#
loop_
_entity.id
_entity.type
_entity.pdbx_description
1 polymer ?
#
loop_
_entity_poly.entity_id
_entity_poly.type
_entity_poly.pdbx_seq_one_letter_code
_entity_poly.pdbx_strand_id
1 'polypeptide(L)'
;MPANVVSAARKAGIPVTICESLEDVLHDTDVLYVTRVQKERFETEAEWMQVKDAYRVDHAVLSRAKEDMIVMHPLPRVNEIDPEVDFDSRRAVYFRQMRYGLFIRMALLMSVLL
;
A
#
# COMPACT_ATOMS: atom_id res chain seq x y z
N MET A 1 8.09 9.95 0.55
CA MET A 1 8.31 9.85 -0.92
C MET A 1 9.50 10.73 -1.29
N PRO A 2 10.45 10.28 -2.14
CA PRO A 2 11.54 11.14 -2.62
C PRO A 2 11.05 12.43 -3.28
N ALA A 3 11.74 13.55 -3.04
CA ALA A 3 11.32 14.88 -3.47
C ALA A 3 11.21 15.02 -5.01
N ASN A 4 12.08 14.34 -5.76
CA ASN A 4 12.06 14.34 -7.23
C ASN A 4 10.77 13.71 -7.78
N VAL A 5 10.25 12.65 -7.16
CA VAL A 5 9.00 12.00 -7.57
C VAL A 5 7.80 12.92 -7.30
N VAL A 6 7.76 13.55 -6.12
CA VAL A 6 6.70 14.51 -5.77
C VAL A 6 6.70 15.70 -6.72
N SER A 7 7.89 16.24 -7.03
CA SER A 7 8.05 17.34 -7.98
C SER A 7 7.58 16.97 -9.39
N ALA A 8 7.94 15.78 -9.88
CA ALA A 8 7.52 15.29 -11.18
C ALA A 8 5.98 15.14 -11.28
N ALA A 9 5.34 14.57 -10.25
CA ALA A 9 3.88 14.43 -10.20
C ALA A 9 3.18 15.80 -10.22
N ARG A 10 3.64 16.75 -9.39
CA ARG A 10 3.10 18.11 -9.36
C ARG A 10 3.29 18.84 -10.69
N LYS A 11 4.45 18.68 -11.34
CA LYS A 11 4.72 19.26 -12.67
C LYS A 11 3.79 18.69 -13.75
N ALA A 12 3.35 17.44 -13.60
CA ALA A 12 2.36 16.81 -14.47
C ALA A 12 0.90 17.23 -14.15
N GLY A 13 0.69 18.14 -13.19
CA GLY A 13 -0.65 18.59 -12.78
C GLY A 13 -1.37 17.64 -11.83
N ILE A 14 -0.68 16.64 -11.27
CA ILE A 14 -1.26 15.68 -10.32
C ILE A 14 -1.20 16.28 -8.90
N PRO A 15 -2.33 16.42 -8.19
CA PRO A 15 -2.33 16.88 -6.81
C PRO A 15 -1.64 15.87 -5.90
N VAL A 16 -0.75 16.36 -5.04
CA VAL A 16 -0.02 15.51 -4.06
C VAL A 16 -0.07 16.16 -2.69
N THR A 17 -0.78 15.48 -1.79
CA THR A 17 -0.86 15.82 -0.36
C THR A 17 -0.04 14.82 0.44
N ILE A 18 0.69 15.30 1.43
CA ILE A 18 1.46 14.46 2.37
C ILE A 18 0.76 14.59 3.72
N CYS A 19 0.40 13.46 4.31
CA CYS A 19 -0.32 13.38 5.58
C CYS A 19 0.47 12.49 6.56
N GLU A 20 0.25 12.71 7.85
CA GLU A 20 0.91 11.95 8.94
C GLU A 20 -0.04 10.97 9.63
N SER A 21 -1.34 11.04 9.32
CA SER A 21 -2.36 10.15 9.87
C SER A 21 -3.12 9.44 8.75
N LEU A 22 -3.32 8.14 8.93
CA LEU A 22 -4.19 7.35 8.06
C LEU A 22 -5.66 7.76 8.22
N GLU A 23 -6.07 8.14 9.44
CA GLU A 23 -7.46 8.46 9.77
C GLU A 23 -7.98 9.68 8.98
N ASP A 24 -7.11 10.68 8.76
CA ASP A 24 -7.45 11.92 8.08
C ASP A 24 -7.78 11.73 6.59
N VAL A 25 -7.28 10.65 5.98
CA VAL A 25 -7.38 10.42 4.54
C VAL A 25 -8.26 9.23 4.17
N LEU A 26 -8.57 8.36 5.14
CA LEU A 26 -9.22 7.08 4.87
C LEU A 26 -10.64 7.23 4.32
N HIS A 27 -11.36 8.26 4.76
CA HIS A 27 -12.71 8.57 4.29
C HIS A 27 -12.75 8.89 2.79
N ASP A 28 -11.69 9.50 2.25
CA ASP A 28 -11.63 9.93 0.85
C ASP A 28 -10.82 8.97 -0.03
N THR A 29 -10.20 7.95 0.56
CA THR A 29 -9.34 6.99 -0.14
C THR A 29 -10.15 5.92 -0.86
N ASP A 30 -9.89 5.73 -2.17
CA ASP A 30 -10.44 4.63 -2.97
C ASP A 30 -9.48 3.43 -3.04
N VAL A 31 -8.17 3.69 -3.03
CA VAL A 31 -7.12 2.67 -3.08
C VAL A 31 -6.10 2.92 -2.00
N LEU A 32 -6.07 2.05 -0.99
CA LEU A 32 -5.06 2.06 0.05
C LEU A 32 -3.90 1.13 -0.36
N TYR A 33 -2.80 1.70 -0.86
CA TYR A 33 -1.61 0.95 -1.23
C TYR A 33 -0.61 0.92 -0.07
N VAL A 34 -0.59 -0.20 0.66
CA VAL A 34 0.23 -0.38 1.86
C VAL A 34 1.60 -0.95 1.47
N THR A 35 2.64 -0.57 2.20
CA THR A 35 4.01 -1.10 2.02
C THR A 35 4.63 -1.49 3.33
N ARG A 36 5.46 -2.54 3.31
CA ARG A 36 6.29 -2.95 4.44
C ARG A 36 7.25 -1.84 4.89
N VAL A 37 7.34 -1.60 6.19
CA VAL A 37 8.46 -0.85 6.79
C VAL A 37 9.73 -1.68 6.66
N GLN A 38 10.63 -1.27 5.76
CA GLN A 38 11.85 -1.99 5.45
C GLN A 38 12.88 -1.82 6.57
N LYS A 39 12.93 -2.79 7.49
CA LYS A 39 13.88 -2.83 8.62
C LYS A 39 15.33 -2.63 8.17
N GLU A 40 15.69 -3.19 7.01
CA GLU A 40 17.02 -3.10 6.41
C GLU A 40 17.47 -1.67 6.01
N ARG A 41 16.59 -0.67 6.11
CA ARG A 41 16.89 0.73 5.78
C ARG A 41 17.17 1.62 6.99
N PHE A 42 17.04 1.11 8.21
CA PHE A 42 17.27 1.86 9.44
C PHE A 42 18.69 1.66 9.94
N GLU A 43 19.29 2.71 10.50
CA GLU A 43 20.64 2.64 11.08
C GLU A 43 20.63 1.86 12.39
N THR A 44 19.54 1.98 13.16
CA THR A 44 19.37 1.27 14.44
C THR A 44 18.02 0.57 14.56
N GLU A 45 18.00 -0.51 15.35
CA GLU A 45 16.78 -1.25 15.69
C GLU A 45 15.75 -0.36 16.44
N ALA A 46 16.24 0.59 17.25
CA ALA A 46 15.40 1.46 18.06
C ALA A 46 14.54 2.39 17.19
N GLU A 47 15.12 2.97 16.15
CA GLU A 47 14.39 3.80 15.18
C GLU A 47 13.33 3.00 14.43
N TRP A 48 13.68 1.78 14.01
CA TRP A 48 12.72 0.89 13.37
C TRP A 48 11.55 0.54 14.29
N MET A 49 11.83 0.22 15.58
CA MET A 49 10.79 -0.12 16.55
C MET A 49 9.78 1.03 16.77
N GLN A 50 10.20 2.28 16.65
CA GLN A 50 9.31 3.43 16.81
C GLN A 50 8.27 3.55 15.69
N VAL A 51 8.59 3.07 14.48
CA VAL A 51 7.75 3.29 13.28
C VAL A 51 7.13 2.01 12.72
N LYS A 52 7.58 0.82 13.15
CA LYS A 52 7.16 -0.47 12.57
C LYS A 52 5.64 -0.71 12.57
N ASP A 53 4.92 -0.18 13.56
CA ASP A 53 3.47 -0.35 13.72
C ASP A 53 2.70 0.97 13.56
N ALA A 54 3.36 2.05 13.12
CA ALA A 54 2.74 3.39 13.05
C ALA A 54 1.55 3.46 12.09
N TYR A 55 1.51 2.59 11.07
CA TYR A 55 0.48 2.56 10.04
C TYR A 55 -0.06 1.14 9.83
N ARG A 56 -0.48 0.49 10.93
CA ARG A 56 -1.10 -0.84 10.86
C ARG A 56 -2.53 -0.75 10.35
N VAL A 57 -2.89 -1.61 9.42
CA VAL A 57 -4.26 -1.76 8.89
C VAL A 57 -4.93 -2.97 9.53
N ASP A 58 -6.01 -2.74 10.26
CA ASP A 58 -6.84 -3.75 10.91
C ASP A 58 -8.34 -3.48 10.66
N HIS A 59 -9.25 -4.30 11.20
CA HIS A 59 -10.69 -4.11 11.02
C HIS A 59 -11.19 -2.78 11.58
N ALA A 60 -10.58 -2.27 12.66
CA ALA A 60 -10.97 -0.99 13.24
C ALA A 60 -10.65 0.16 12.28
N VAL A 61 -9.49 0.13 11.63
CA VAL A 61 -9.16 1.07 10.55
C VAL A 61 -10.16 0.91 9.40
N LEU A 62 -10.37 -0.31 8.89
CA LEU A 62 -11.27 -0.54 7.75
C LEU A 62 -12.73 -0.21 8.04
N SER A 63 -13.17 -0.22 9.30
CA SER A 63 -14.53 0.19 9.67
C SER A 63 -14.82 1.67 9.36
N ARG A 64 -13.78 2.50 9.20
CA ARG A 64 -13.86 3.94 8.90
C ARG A 64 -13.59 4.25 7.42
N ALA A 65 -13.19 3.25 6.64
CA ALA A 65 -12.94 3.40 5.22
C ALA A 65 -14.23 3.38 4.41
N LYS A 66 -14.18 3.87 3.17
CA LYS A 66 -15.28 3.69 2.22
C LYS A 66 -15.61 2.21 2.06
N GLU A 67 -16.87 1.94 1.76
CA GLU A 67 -17.31 0.58 1.50
C GLU A 67 -16.55 0.02 0.27
N ASP A 68 -16.48 0.73 -0.84
CA ASP A 68 -15.85 0.27 -2.09
C ASP A 68 -14.32 0.43 -2.17
N MET A 69 -13.67 0.95 -1.12
CA MET A 69 -12.21 1.08 -1.07
C MET A 69 -11.52 -0.29 -1.15
N ILE A 70 -10.44 -0.39 -1.92
CA ILE A 70 -9.58 -1.59 -1.97
C ILE A 70 -8.26 -1.40 -1.23
N VAL A 71 -7.75 -2.48 -0.63
CA VAL A 71 -6.43 -2.56 0.00
C VAL A 71 -5.48 -3.36 -0.90
N MET A 72 -4.39 -2.73 -1.31
CA MET A 72 -3.32 -3.31 -2.12
C MET A 72 -2.03 -3.40 -1.31
N HIS A 73 -1.19 -4.39 -1.63
CA HIS A 73 0.10 -4.59 -0.97
C HIS A 73 1.03 -5.39 -1.90
N PRO A 74 2.30 -4.97 -2.06
CA PRO A 74 3.24 -5.66 -2.96
C PRO A 74 3.73 -7.01 -2.43
N LEU A 75 3.58 -7.26 -1.12
CA LEU A 75 4.06 -8.44 -0.38
C LEU A 75 5.60 -8.59 -0.39
N PRO A 76 6.18 -9.41 0.53
CA PRO A 76 5.54 -10.02 1.70
C PRO A 76 5.12 -8.97 2.74
N ARG A 77 4.04 -9.24 3.47
CA ARG A 77 3.64 -8.43 4.63
C ARG A 77 4.26 -8.96 5.92
N VAL A 78 4.46 -8.09 6.92
CA VAL A 78 4.92 -8.47 8.26
C VAL A 78 3.82 -8.21 9.28
N ASN A 79 3.66 -6.96 9.70
CA ASN A 79 2.68 -6.56 10.73
C ASN A 79 1.79 -5.40 10.28
N GLU A 80 2.11 -4.77 9.14
CA GLU A 80 1.44 -3.59 8.61
C GLU A 80 0.00 -3.86 8.14
N ILE A 81 -0.36 -5.12 7.89
CA ILE A 81 -1.74 -5.55 7.62
C ILE A 81 -2.02 -6.74 8.53
N ASP A 82 -3.00 -6.59 9.41
CA ASP A 82 -3.43 -7.66 10.31
C ASP A 82 -4.03 -8.83 9.50
N PRO A 83 -3.71 -10.10 9.82
CA PRO A 83 -4.31 -11.26 9.15
C PRO A 83 -5.84 -11.26 9.11
N GLU A 84 -6.51 -10.62 10.06
CA GLU A 84 -7.98 -10.53 10.06
C GLU A 84 -8.52 -9.82 8.80
N VAL A 85 -7.74 -8.91 8.21
CA VAL A 85 -8.10 -8.19 7.00
C VAL A 85 -8.30 -9.15 5.81
N ASP A 86 -7.70 -10.34 5.82
CA ASP A 86 -7.90 -11.36 4.78
C ASP A 86 -9.36 -11.80 4.66
N PHE A 87 -10.12 -11.76 5.75
CA PHE A 87 -11.53 -12.16 5.77
C PHE A 87 -12.43 -11.12 5.09
N ASP A 88 -11.96 -9.88 4.90
CA ASP A 88 -12.60 -8.89 4.05
C ASP A 88 -12.20 -9.07 2.59
N SER A 89 -12.58 -10.21 2.01
CA SER A 89 -12.24 -10.57 0.62
C SER A 89 -12.75 -9.59 -0.44
N ARG A 90 -13.69 -8.71 -0.09
CA ARG A 90 -14.17 -7.66 -0.99
C ARG A 90 -13.11 -6.57 -1.14
N ARG A 91 -12.59 -6.06 -0.02
CA ARG A 91 -11.62 -4.95 0.01
C ARG A 91 -10.16 -5.42 -0.04
N ALA A 92 -9.81 -6.54 0.58
CA ALA A 92 -8.45 -7.08 0.59
C ALA A 92 -8.09 -7.73 -0.77
N VAL A 93 -7.41 -6.99 -1.64
CA VAL A 93 -7.16 -7.44 -3.03
C VAL A 93 -5.73 -7.88 -3.31
N TYR A 94 -4.81 -7.78 -2.36
CA TYR A 94 -3.37 -8.06 -2.57
C TYR A 94 -3.07 -9.49 -3.05
N PHE A 95 -3.87 -10.51 -2.67
CA PHE A 95 -3.72 -11.84 -3.27
C PHE A 95 -4.18 -11.90 -4.74
N ARG A 96 -5.28 -11.22 -5.08
CA ARG A 96 -5.72 -11.07 -6.49
C ARG A 96 -4.68 -10.30 -7.30
N GLN A 97 -4.10 -9.25 -6.72
CA GLN A 97 -3.01 -8.47 -7.30
C GLN A 97 -1.81 -9.36 -7.66
N MET A 98 -1.39 -10.28 -6.78
CA MET A 98 -0.30 -11.22 -7.09
C MET A 98 -0.61 -12.11 -8.30
N ARG A 99 -1.85 -12.64 -8.36
CA ARG A 99 -2.31 -13.42 -9.51
C ARG A 99 -2.31 -12.59 -10.80
N TYR A 100 -2.70 -11.32 -10.74
CA TYR A 100 -2.64 -10.43 -11.91
C TYR A 100 -1.20 -10.17 -12.37
N GLY A 101 -0.23 -10.17 -11.46
CA GLY A 101 1.18 -10.11 -11.81
C GLY A 101 1.65 -11.27 -12.71
N LEU A 102 1.05 -12.46 -12.60
CA LEU A 102 1.34 -13.57 -13.53
C LEU A 102 0.91 -13.21 -14.95
N PHE A 103 -0.34 -12.78 -15.12
CA PHE A 103 -0.90 -12.46 -16.44
C PHE A 103 -0.22 -11.27 -17.10
N ILE A 104 0.11 -10.23 -16.33
CA ILE A 104 0.86 -9.07 -16.84
C ILE A 104 2.24 -9.49 -17.35
N ARG A 105 2.94 -10.38 -16.63
CA ARG A 105 4.25 -10.89 -17.08
C ARG A 105 4.13 -11.75 -18.33
N MET A 106 3.10 -12.59 -18.42
CA MET A 106 2.82 -13.35 -19.64
C MET A 106 2.59 -12.41 -20.84
N ALA A 107 1.74 -11.40 -20.68
CA ALA A 107 1.47 -10.41 -21.72
C ALA A 107 2.70 -9.61 -22.12
N LEU A 108 3.53 -9.20 -21.14
CA LEU A 108 4.77 -8.48 -21.41
C LEU A 108 5.78 -9.35 -22.18
N LEU A 109 5.95 -10.63 -21.79
CA LEU A 109 6.82 -11.56 -22.50
C LEU A 109 6.33 -11.80 -23.93
N MET A 110 5.02 -11.97 -24.12
CA MET A 110 4.45 -12.07 -25.46
C MET A 110 4.72 -10.80 -26.28
N SER A 111 4.51 -9.61 -25.73
CA SER A 111 4.69 -8.34 -26.45
C SER A 111 6.14 -8.04 -26.84
N VAL A 112 7.13 -8.60 -26.14
CA VAL A 112 8.55 -8.35 -26.39
C VAL A 112 9.17 -9.42 -27.30
N LEU A 113 8.66 -10.66 -27.23
CA LEU A 113 9.24 -11.81 -27.92
C LEU A 113 8.46 -12.25 -29.17
N LEU A 114 7.20 -11.82 -29.31
CA LEU A 114 6.33 -12.08 -30.46
C LEU A 114 5.94 -10.75 -31.11
#